data_AF-A0A0P7ZIT7-F1
#
_entry.id   AF-A0A0P7ZIT7-F1
#
_cell.length_a   1.000
_cell.length_b   1.000
_cell.length_c   1.000
_cell.angle_alpha   90.00
_cell.angle_beta   90.00
_cell.angle_gamma   90.00
#
_symmetry.space_group_name_H-M   'P 1'
#
loop_
_entity.id
_entity.type
_entity.pdbx_description
1 polymer ?
#
loop_
_entity_poly.entity_id
_entity_poly.type
_entity_poly.pdbx_seq_one_letter_code
_entity_poly.pdbx_strand_id
1 'polypeptide(L)'
;MRQPLQHRKSWFPWKDILVQMSLAGVWVGAFATITGGVWLGAKLIVEPDSARWLSENLPDWTQLGFQSSNTPESLTEIRDRLEDSGYTPAEPIEIPGASVEPDMLLPVLQKRSEPCGTQCFEIVALQIYQRVSPAWNHDSSSLFYLTAEISVTGPAESYAIAPLVNAQSLAPGSTRPLPLTHLQPLTENAPADGLWFNLIGEQETGETGLSYGQVYHYNPSRYSLSLMLEWTSPPGQLPQWQEFTGGGRPEFVVDRTVGLEPDFAVYQLRSRNFLPNPVQLVPLSLSEPALESRTYQNALLLARNGLWSEAESILRSLKQGRGSQWTEEAQAQLDTIAFHAEILSAQADAAWASPSQTLLTALLDGRWAESKTLLTTLSEDEQSEVMSMLSSNSQRLWRRVDATVRVNPTNEAAMFWGVVMRSLDDGPVEALEWLTEQENLSPEMLEETEQWLEQFE
;
A
#
# COMPACT_ATOMS: atom_id res chain seq x y z
N MET A 1 78.22 -46.02 65.86
CA MET A 1 77.30 -44.90 66.16
C MET A 1 76.15 -44.93 65.17
N ARG A 2 74.90 -44.74 65.66
CA ARG A 2 73.72 -44.05 65.07
C ARG A 2 73.56 -44.08 63.53
N GLN A 3 72.42 -44.33 62.89
CA GLN A 3 70.99 -44.20 63.19
C GLN A 3 70.21 -44.82 61.98
N PRO A 4 68.88 -45.02 62.04
CA PRO A 4 68.10 -45.75 61.04
C PRO A 4 67.69 -44.85 59.86
N LEU A 5 67.65 -45.39 58.64
CA LEU A 5 67.04 -44.72 57.49
C LEU A 5 65.58 -45.14 57.35
N GLN A 6 64.71 -44.19 57.68
CA GLN A 6 63.27 -44.23 57.46
C GLN A 6 62.92 -44.23 55.97
N HIS A 7 61.88 -45.00 55.66
CA HIS A 7 61.07 -44.95 54.47
C HIS A 7 60.70 -43.51 54.06
N ARG A 8 60.93 -43.15 52.79
CA ARG A 8 60.25 -42.05 52.11
C ARG A 8 59.70 -42.55 50.78
N LYS A 9 58.38 -42.78 50.72
CA LYS A 9 57.61 -42.97 49.49
C LYS A 9 57.67 -41.67 48.69
N SER A 10 58.42 -41.62 47.59
CA SER A 10 58.29 -40.57 46.57
C SER A 10 57.26 -41.02 45.54
N TRP A 11 56.03 -40.52 45.71
CA TRP A 11 54.99 -40.63 44.69
C TRP A 11 55.25 -39.52 43.66
N PHE A 12 55.66 -39.92 42.45
CA PHE A 12 55.99 -39.05 41.33
C PHE A 12 54.69 -38.37 40.81
N PRO A 13 54.58 -37.02 40.74
CA PRO A 13 53.32 -36.32 40.50
C PRO A 13 53.08 -36.13 39.00
N TRP A 14 52.89 -37.21 38.26
CA TRP A 14 52.58 -37.15 36.82
C TRP A 14 51.21 -36.52 36.54
N LYS A 15 50.30 -36.57 37.51
CA LYS A 15 48.95 -36.01 37.40
C LYS A 15 48.96 -34.47 37.40
N ASP A 16 49.80 -33.85 38.23
CA ASP A 16 49.86 -32.39 38.31
C ASP A 16 50.52 -31.76 37.08
N ILE A 17 51.50 -32.45 36.48
CA ILE A 17 52.15 -32.00 35.24
C ILE A 17 51.19 -32.08 34.05
N LEU A 18 50.37 -33.13 33.95
CA LEU A 18 49.36 -33.26 32.89
C LEU A 18 48.24 -32.21 33.01
N VAL A 19 47.81 -31.90 34.24
CA VAL A 19 46.81 -30.85 34.49
C VAL A 19 47.36 -29.47 34.12
N GLN A 20 48.60 -29.14 34.48
CA GLN A 20 49.19 -27.85 34.10
C GLN A 20 49.44 -27.71 32.59
N MET A 21 49.82 -28.78 31.90
CA MET A 21 49.95 -28.79 30.44
C MET A 21 48.59 -28.60 29.75
N SER A 22 47.52 -29.22 30.25
CA SER A 22 46.17 -29.05 29.71
C SER A 22 45.64 -27.62 29.90
N LEU A 23 45.87 -27.02 31.07
CA LEU A 23 45.50 -25.62 31.33
C LEU A 23 46.29 -24.66 30.44
N ALA A 24 47.60 -24.85 30.29
CA ALA A 24 48.42 -24.03 29.40
C ALA A 24 47.94 -24.13 27.93
N GLY A 25 47.55 -25.33 27.48
CA GLY A 25 46.98 -25.54 26.14
C GLY A 25 45.67 -24.78 25.92
N VAL A 26 44.78 -24.77 26.92
CA VAL A 26 43.51 -24.02 26.87
C VAL A 26 43.75 -22.51 26.83
N TRP A 27 44.70 -22.00 27.63
CA TRP A 27 45.03 -20.57 27.64
C TRP A 27 45.68 -20.10 26.35
N VAL A 28 46.58 -20.89 25.75
CA VAL A 28 47.20 -20.57 24.46
C VAL A 28 46.16 -20.63 23.33
N GLY A 29 45.26 -21.60 23.36
CA GLY A 29 44.13 -21.69 22.42
C GLY A 29 43.22 -20.46 22.49
N ALA A 30 42.83 -20.05 23.70
CA ALA A 30 41.97 -18.88 23.91
C ALA A 30 42.61 -17.57 23.44
N PHE A 31 43.91 -17.36 23.74
CA PHE A 31 44.62 -16.16 23.30
C PHE A 31 44.78 -16.09 21.78
N ALA A 32 45.03 -17.23 21.12
CA ALA A 32 45.12 -17.31 19.66
C ALA A 32 43.77 -16.97 19.00
N THR A 33 42.64 -17.42 19.56
CA THR A 33 41.32 -17.09 19.02
C THR A 33 40.96 -15.61 19.16
N ILE A 34 41.31 -14.97 20.28
CA ILE A 34 40.99 -13.56 20.52
C ILE A 34 41.85 -12.66 19.63
N THR A 35 43.16 -12.93 19.55
CA THR A 35 44.07 -12.15 18.69
C THR A 35 43.77 -12.35 17.20
N GLY A 36 43.43 -13.58 16.79
CA GLY A 36 42.96 -13.87 15.44
C GLY A 36 41.67 -13.13 15.10
N GLY A 37 40.69 -13.11 16.01
CA GLY A 37 39.42 -12.40 15.82
C GLY A 37 39.58 -10.88 15.72
N VAL A 38 40.44 -10.28 16.55
CA VAL A 38 40.73 -8.84 16.49
C VAL A 38 41.49 -8.48 15.22
N TRP A 39 42.45 -9.31 14.77
CA TRP A 39 43.15 -9.10 13.51
C TRP A 39 42.21 -9.23 12.31
N LEU A 40 41.33 -10.24 12.31
CA LEU A 40 40.32 -10.44 11.25
C LEU A 40 39.33 -9.26 11.22
N GLY A 41 38.87 -8.80 12.38
CA GLY A 41 37.98 -7.64 12.49
C GLY A 41 38.64 -6.34 12.02
N ALA A 42 39.90 -6.08 12.43
CA ALA A 42 40.66 -4.92 11.95
C ALA A 42 40.89 -4.99 10.44
N LYS A 43 41.21 -6.18 9.91
CA LYS A 43 41.42 -6.38 8.47
C LYS A 43 40.12 -6.20 7.66
N LEU A 44 38.97 -6.67 8.17
CA LEU A 44 37.66 -6.49 7.53
C LEU A 44 37.19 -5.02 7.52
N ILE A 45 37.61 -4.22 8.51
CA ILE A 45 37.32 -2.78 8.55
C ILE A 45 38.19 -2.00 7.56
N VAL A 46 39.45 -2.41 7.36
CA VAL A 46 40.43 -1.70 6.52
C VAL A 46 40.40 -2.16 5.05
N GLU A 47 40.16 -3.45 4.79
CA GLU A 47 40.05 -4.07 3.46
C GLU A 47 38.92 -5.13 3.46
N PRO A 48 37.65 -4.72 3.30
CA PRO A 48 36.51 -5.65 3.30
C PRO A 48 36.59 -6.70 2.17
N ASP A 49 37.28 -6.40 1.08
CA ASP A 49 37.47 -7.31 -0.06
C ASP A 49 38.48 -8.44 0.17
N SER A 50 39.19 -8.46 1.30
CA SER A 50 40.24 -9.44 1.58
C SER A 50 39.72 -10.80 2.10
N ALA A 51 38.41 -10.93 2.31
CA ALA A 51 37.73 -12.13 2.82
C ALA A 51 37.14 -13.05 1.74
N ARG A 52 37.59 -12.96 0.48
CA ARG A 52 37.17 -13.84 -0.64
C ARG A 52 37.34 -15.34 -0.36
N TRP A 53 38.30 -15.72 0.49
CA TRP A 53 38.54 -17.14 0.84
C TRP A 53 37.45 -17.76 1.74
N LEU A 54 36.65 -16.93 2.42
CA LEU A 54 35.56 -17.40 3.29
C LEU A 54 34.34 -17.86 2.46
N SER A 55 34.08 -17.26 1.30
CA SER A 55 32.99 -17.69 0.41
C SER A 55 33.30 -19.00 -0.34
N GLU A 56 34.58 -19.32 -0.56
CA GLU A 56 35.00 -20.53 -1.30
C GLU A 56 34.85 -21.85 -0.50
N ASN A 57 34.62 -21.79 0.82
CA ASN A 57 34.52 -22.98 1.70
C ASN A 57 33.20 -23.10 2.46
N LEU A 58 32.20 -22.28 2.11
CA LEU A 58 30.87 -22.34 2.72
C LEU A 58 29.92 -23.23 1.90
N PRO A 59 29.12 -24.08 2.55
CA PRO A 59 28.18 -24.97 1.88
C PRO A 59 27.04 -24.19 1.18
N ASP A 60 26.59 -24.71 0.03
CA ASP A 60 25.68 -24.06 -0.93
C ASP A 60 24.41 -23.45 -0.32
N TRP A 61 23.90 -23.99 0.79
CA TRP A 61 22.70 -23.49 1.47
C TRP A 61 22.88 -22.16 2.23
N THR A 62 24.12 -21.68 2.35
CA THR A 62 24.44 -20.34 2.94
C THR A 62 24.67 -19.26 1.88
N GLN A 63 24.70 -19.64 0.59
CA GLN A 63 24.79 -18.70 -0.52
C GLN A 63 23.38 -18.17 -0.81
N LEU A 64 23.08 -16.96 -0.34
CA LEU A 64 21.90 -16.22 -0.79
C LEU A 64 22.02 -16.07 -2.32
N GLY A 65 20.98 -16.48 -3.05
CA GLY A 65 20.97 -16.47 -4.50
C GLY A 65 21.26 -15.08 -5.07
N PHE A 66 22.00 -15.10 -6.18
CA PHE A 66 22.40 -13.98 -7.06
C PHE A 66 23.66 -13.23 -6.62
N GLN A 67 24.75 -13.56 -7.32
CA GLN A 67 26.07 -12.96 -7.19
C GLN A 67 25.98 -11.45 -7.39
N SER A 68 26.20 -10.66 -6.35
CA SER A 68 26.74 -9.31 -6.56
C SER A 68 28.13 -9.51 -7.17
N SER A 69 28.23 -9.49 -8.49
CA SER A 69 29.54 -9.48 -9.13
C SER A 69 30.23 -8.19 -8.69
N ASN A 70 31.12 -8.28 -7.69
CA ASN A 70 32.02 -7.19 -7.33
C ASN A 70 33.05 -6.90 -8.46
N THR A 71 32.80 -7.41 -9.67
CA THR A 71 33.59 -7.17 -10.86
C THR A 71 32.84 -6.15 -11.69
N PRO A 72 33.47 -5.02 -12.04
CA PRO A 72 32.82 -4.01 -12.85
C PRO A 72 32.61 -4.56 -14.26
N GLU A 73 31.39 -4.47 -14.77
CA GLU A 73 30.99 -4.98 -16.08
C GLU A 73 30.61 -3.81 -17.01
N SER A 74 30.89 -3.94 -18.29
CA SER A 74 30.37 -3.05 -19.32
C SER A 74 28.88 -3.32 -19.57
N LEU A 75 28.17 -2.34 -20.15
CA LEU A 75 26.76 -2.52 -20.50
C LEU A 75 26.53 -3.71 -21.45
N THR A 76 27.48 -3.98 -22.35
CA THR A 76 27.41 -5.13 -23.26
C THR A 76 27.52 -6.44 -22.48
N GLU A 77 28.49 -6.57 -21.57
CA GLU A 77 28.64 -7.77 -20.74
C GLU A 77 27.42 -8.01 -19.84
N ILE A 78 26.82 -6.94 -19.30
CA ILE A 78 25.58 -7.04 -18.51
C ILE A 78 24.43 -7.59 -19.36
N ARG A 79 24.28 -7.09 -20.60
CA ARG A 79 23.24 -7.55 -21.52
C ARG A 79 23.45 -9.00 -21.93
N ASP A 80 24.66 -9.35 -22.35
CA ASP A 80 25.03 -10.71 -22.76
C ASP A 80 24.74 -11.71 -21.62
N ARG A 81 25.11 -11.37 -20.38
CA ARG A 81 24.85 -12.19 -19.18
C ARG A 81 23.35 -12.42 -18.93
N LEU A 82 22.52 -11.38 -19.10
CA LEU A 82 21.06 -11.48 -18.92
C LEU A 82 20.42 -12.34 -20.02
N GLU A 83 20.85 -12.15 -21.27
CA GLU A 83 20.39 -12.93 -22.42
C GLU A 83 20.78 -14.42 -22.31
N ASP A 84 22.02 -14.72 -21.91
CA ASP A 84 22.50 -16.08 -21.66
C ASP A 84 21.71 -16.78 -20.54
N SER A 85 21.15 -15.99 -19.61
CA SER A 85 20.30 -16.46 -18.52
C SER A 85 18.81 -16.59 -18.92
N GLY A 86 18.46 -16.31 -20.18
CA GLY A 86 17.10 -16.41 -20.70
C GLY A 86 16.20 -15.20 -20.40
N TYR A 87 16.79 -14.09 -19.94
CA TYR A 87 16.08 -12.82 -19.74
C TYR A 87 16.34 -11.86 -20.90
N THR A 88 15.53 -10.81 -20.99
CA THR A 88 15.73 -9.73 -21.98
C THR A 88 15.95 -8.41 -21.25
N PRO A 89 17.12 -7.77 -21.37
CA PRO A 89 17.33 -6.45 -20.76
C PRO A 89 16.47 -5.39 -21.47
N ALA A 90 15.78 -4.55 -20.70
CA ALA A 90 15.08 -3.39 -21.25
C ALA A 90 16.07 -2.24 -21.53
N GLU A 91 15.56 -1.11 -22.01
CA GLU A 91 16.35 0.11 -22.11
C GLU A 91 16.76 0.62 -20.71
N PRO A 92 18.04 0.92 -20.48
CA PRO A 92 18.50 1.45 -19.21
C PRO A 92 18.00 2.88 -18.99
N ILE A 93 17.63 3.19 -17.76
CA ILE A 93 17.22 4.52 -17.31
C ILE A 93 18.36 5.13 -16.51
N GLU A 94 18.84 6.30 -16.91
CA GLU A 94 19.80 7.07 -16.13
C GLU A 94 19.16 7.63 -14.87
N ILE A 95 19.81 7.43 -13.73
CA ILE A 95 19.33 7.89 -12.44
C ILE A 95 20.41 8.73 -11.74
N PRO A 96 20.02 9.74 -10.94
CA PRO A 96 20.97 10.47 -10.11
C PRO A 96 21.76 9.51 -9.21
N GLY A 97 23.06 9.45 -9.42
CA GLY A 97 23.97 8.60 -8.66
C GLY A 97 24.62 9.32 -7.49
N ALA A 98 25.37 8.57 -6.69
CA ALA A 98 26.25 9.15 -5.66
C ALA A 98 27.52 9.80 -6.25
N SER A 99 27.79 9.58 -7.54
CA SER A 99 28.95 10.07 -8.28
C SER A 99 28.60 11.25 -9.20
N VAL A 100 29.61 11.87 -9.82
CA VAL A 100 29.42 12.96 -10.81
C VAL A 100 28.70 12.47 -12.07
N GLU A 101 28.86 11.19 -12.41
CA GLU A 101 28.19 10.56 -13.55
C GLU A 101 26.93 9.82 -13.07
N PRO A 102 25.86 9.75 -13.90
CA PRO A 102 24.63 9.10 -13.53
C PRO A 102 24.81 7.58 -13.38
N ASP A 103 24.14 7.05 -12.37
CA ASP A 103 23.95 5.62 -12.17
C ASP A 103 22.85 5.13 -13.14
N MET A 104 22.60 3.82 -13.17
CA MET A 104 21.70 3.19 -14.14
C MET A 104 20.70 2.26 -13.46
N LEU A 105 19.42 2.41 -13.79
CA LEU A 105 18.37 1.45 -13.49
C LEU A 105 18.09 0.61 -14.75
N LEU A 106 18.18 -0.70 -14.64
CA LEU A 106 17.94 -1.65 -15.73
C LEU A 106 16.78 -2.58 -15.36
N PRO A 107 15.63 -2.46 -16.05
CA PRO A 107 14.56 -3.46 -15.96
C PRO A 107 14.95 -4.75 -16.67
N VAL A 108 14.71 -5.88 -16.01
CA VAL A 108 14.92 -7.21 -16.56
C VAL A 108 13.57 -7.79 -16.96
N LEU A 109 13.44 -8.18 -18.23
CA LEU A 109 12.20 -8.68 -18.79
C LEU A 109 12.24 -10.19 -18.97
N GLN A 110 11.08 -10.82 -18.85
CA GLN A 110 10.87 -12.22 -19.22
C GLN A 110 9.69 -12.34 -20.18
N LYS A 111 9.78 -13.28 -21.12
CA LYS A 111 8.68 -13.61 -22.00
C LYS A 111 7.60 -14.36 -21.23
N ARG A 112 6.36 -13.86 -21.30
CA ARG A 112 5.20 -14.48 -20.67
C ARG A 112 4.90 -15.86 -21.27
N SER A 113 4.52 -16.80 -20.42
CA SER A 113 4.22 -18.19 -20.82
C SER A 113 2.82 -18.36 -21.44
N GLU A 114 1.93 -17.38 -21.25
CA GLU A 114 0.54 -17.42 -21.72
C GLU A 114 0.32 -16.63 -23.02
N PRO A 115 -0.80 -16.86 -23.74
CA PRO A 115 -1.13 -16.09 -24.94
C PRO A 115 -1.21 -14.60 -24.59
N CYS A 116 -0.19 -13.86 -25.01
CA CYS A 116 -0.11 -12.42 -24.90
C CYS A 116 -0.52 -11.81 -26.25
N GLY A 117 -1.26 -10.69 -26.19
CA GLY A 117 -1.57 -9.90 -27.37
C GLY A 117 -0.32 -9.16 -27.89
N THR A 118 -0.29 -7.85 -27.76
CA THR A 118 0.81 -7.00 -28.25
C THR A 118 2.00 -6.92 -27.29
N GLN A 119 1.79 -7.11 -25.98
CA GLN A 119 2.84 -6.99 -24.96
C GLN A 119 3.13 -8.33 -24.26
N CYS A 120 4.16 -9.00 -24.76
CA CYS A 120 4.52 -10.37 -24.37
C CYS A 120 5.64 -10.46 -23.33
N PHE A 121 6.12 -9.33 -22.85
CA PHE A 121 7.17 -9.24 -21.85
C PHE A 121 6.61 -8.67 -20.55
N GLU A 122 7.08 -9.22 -19.44
CA GLU A 122 6.83 -8.69 -18.10
C GLU A 122 8.17 -8.37 -17.43
N ILE A 123 8.18 -7.36 -16.57
CA ILE A 123 9.31 -6.97 -15.74
C ILE A 123 9.38 -7.94 -14.56
N VAL A 124 10.46 -8.69 -14.47
CA VAL A 124 10.68 -9.71 -13.43
C VAL A 124 11.77 -9.33 -12.44
N ALA A 125 12.57 -8.31 -12.75
CA ALA A 125 13.49 -7.71 -11.79
C ALA A 125 13.81 -6.26 -12.14
N LEU A 126 14.24 -5.51 -11.13
CA LEU A 126 14.87 -4.20 -11.29
C LEU A 126 16.29 -4.28 -10.73
N GLN A 127 17.27 -3.88 -11.55
CA GLN A 127 18.68 -3.87 -11.19
C GLN A 127 19.24 -2.45 -11.23
N ILE A 128 19.91 -2.03 -10.17
CA ILE A 128 20.57 -0.73 -10.06
C ILE A 128 22.08 -0.93 -10.19
N TYR A 129 22.68 -0.13 -11.06
CA TYR A 129 24.09 -0.19 -11.41
C TYR A 129 24.75 1.15 -11.13
N GLN A 130 25.77 1.15 -10.28
CA GLN A 130 26.60 2.32 -10.03
C GLN A 130 27.69 2.44 -11.09
N ARG A 131 27.88 3.63 -11.64
CA ARG A 131 28.94 3.85 -12.63
C ARG A 131 30.32 4.00 -11.96
N VAL A 132 31.33 3.37 -12.54
CA VAL A 132 32.72 3.49 -12.07
C VAL A 132 33.32 4.82 -12.53
N SER A 133 33.71 5.66 -11.58
CA SER A 133 34.28 6.97 -11.90
C SER A 133 35.66 6.83 -12.60
N PRO A 134 35.90 7.55 -13.71
CA PRO A 134 37.13 7.45 -14.50
C PRO A 134 38.27 8.24 -13.84
N ALA A 135 38.70 7.87 -12.64
CA ALA A 135 39.77 8.59 -11.96
C ALA A 135 41.16 8.36 -12.59
N TRP A 136 41.35 7.28 -13.38
CA TRP A 136 42.68 6.89 -13.87
C TRP A 136 42.74 6.26 -15.28
N ASN A 137 41.63 6.20 -16.04
CA ASN A 137 41.63 5.63 -17.40
C ASN A 137 40.73 6.45 -18.33
N HIS A 138 41.32 7.00 -19.40
CA HIS A 138 40.60 7.75 -20.44
C HIS A 138 39.97 6.86 -21.54
N ASP A 139 40.27 5.55 -21.55
CA ASP A 139 39.87 4.61 -22.60
C ASP A 139 38.94 3.47 -22.13
N SER A 140 38.44 3.51 -20.89
CA SER A 140 37.51 2.48 -20.42
C SER A 140 36.08 2.83 -20.83
N SER A 141 35.46 1.97 -21.64
CA SER A 141 34.00 1.82 -21.71
C SER A 141 33.41 1.98 -20.32
N SER A 142 32.35 2.79 -20.15
CA SER A 142 31.73 3.02 -18.85
C SER A 142 31.40 1.68 -18.18
N LEU A 143 32.14 1.36 -17.12
CA LEU A 143 31.93 0.15 -16.36
C LEU A 143 30.94 0.42 -15.22
N PHE A 144 30.26 -0.63 -14.79
CA PHE A 144 29.21 -0.56 -13.79
C PHE A 144 29.34 -1.65 -12.73
N TYR A 145 29.01 -1.32 -11.49
CA TYR A 145 28.82 -2.27 -10.40
C TYR A 145 27.34 -2.46 -10.12
N LEU A 146 26.85 -3.70 -10.04
CA LEU A 146 25.51 -3.98 -9.55
C LEU A 146 25.45 -3.65 -8.06
N THR A 147 24.62 -2.69 -7.67
CA THR A 147 24.52 -2.20 -6.28
C THR A 147 23.21 -2.55 -5.60
N ALA A 148 22.13 -2.73 -6.36
CA ALA A 148 20.86 -3.21 -5.82
C ALA A 148 20.13 -4.06 -6.86
N GLU A 149 19.41 -5.07 -6.39
CA GLU A 149 18.53 -5.89 -7.22
C GLU A 149 17.28 -6.25 -6.41
N ILE A 150 16.13 -6.25 -7.07
CA ILE A 150 14.88 -6.77 -6.49
C ILE A 150 14.13 -7.57 -7.55
N SER A 151 13.69 -8.76 -7.17
CA SER A 151 12.75 -9.54 -7.97
C SER A 151 11.37 -8.88 -7.93
N VAL A 152 10.70 -8.86 -9.07
CA VAL A 152 9.38 -8.27 -9.26
C VAL A 152 8.39 -9.40 -9.46
N THR A 153 7.31 -9.37 -8.68
CA THR A 153 6.13 -10.22 -8.87
C THR A 153 4.94 -9.30 -8.71
N GLY A 154 4.11 -9.18 -9.74
CA GLY A 154 2.98 -8.26 -9.69
C GLY A 154 1.86 -8.72 -8.74
N PRO A 155 0.89 -7.83 -8.47
CA PRO A 155 -0.16 -8.08 -7.50
C PRO A 155 -1.05 -9.24 -7.94
N ALA A 156 -1.67 -9.92 -6.97
CA ALA A 156 -2.67 -10.95 -7.26
C ALA A 156 -3.86 -10.35 -8.02
N GLU A 157 -4.45 -11.09 -8.95
CA GLU A 157 -5.64 -10.67 -9.69
C GLU A 157 -6.79 -10.29 -8.73
N SER A 158 -7.00 -11.07 -7.68
CA SER A 158 -7.99 -10.79 -6.63
C SER A 158 -7.75 -9.45 -5.93
N TYR A 159 -6.49 -9.00 -5.81
CA TYR A 159 -6.16 -7.69 -5.27
C TYR A 159 -6.52 -6.58 -6.27
N ALA A 160 -6.10 -6.74 -7.52
CA ALA A 160 -6.33 -5.72 -8.56
C ALA A 160 -7.82 -5.50 -8.83
N ILE A 161 -8.65 -6.55 -8.84
CA ILE A 161 -10.09 -6.40 -9.10
C ILE A 161 -10.92 -6.16 -7.83
N ALA A 162 -10.32 -6.17 -6.64
CA ALA A 162 -11.07 -6.02 -5.38
C ALA A 162 -12.00 -4.79 -5.34
N PRO A 163 -11.60 -3.59 -5.82
CA PRO A 163 -12.51 -2.45 -5.88
C PRO A 163 -13.74 -2.70 -6.76
N LEU A 164 -13.55 -3.40 -7.89
CA LEU A 164 -14.62 -3.72 -8.84
C LEU A 164 -15.56 -4.79 -8.30
N VAL A 165 -15.05 -5.83 -7.63
CA VAL A 165 -15.88 -6.87 -6.99
C VAL A 165 -16.69 -6.30 -5.83
N ASN A 166 -16.07 -5.44 -5.01
CA ASN A 166 -16.78 -4.74 -3.92
C ASN A 166 -17.88 -3.80 -4.47
N ALA A 167 -17.69 -3.27 -5.68
CA ALA A 167 -18.69 -2.51 -6.41
C ALA A 167 -19.70 -3.40 -7.19
N GLN A 168 -19.63 -4.73 -7.04
CA GLN A 168 -20.45 -5.73 -7.75
C GLN A 168 -20.30 -5.73 -9.28
N SER A 169 -19.23 -5.11 -9.80
CA SER A 169 -18.98 -4.95 -11.24
C SER A 169 -18.28 -6.14 -11.91
N LEU A 170 -17.69 -7.06 -11.12
CA LEU A 170 -16.95 -8.22 -11.65
C LEU A 170 -17.08 -9.48 -10.76
N ALA A 171 -16.77 -10.63 -11.35
CA ALA A 171 -16.65 -11.92 -10.66
C ALA A 171 -15.40 -11.96 -9.73
N PRO A 172 -15.38 -12.81 -8.68
CA PRO A 172 -14.24 -12.93 -7.78
C PRO A 172 -12.97 -13.40 -8.51
N GLY A 173 -11.84 -12.77 -8.19
CA GLY A 173 -10.57 -12.93 -8.89
C GLY A 173 -9.75 -14.12 -8.40
N SER A 174 -8.71 -14.50 -9.15
CA SER A 174 -7.77 -15.56 -8.76
C SER A 174 -6.60 -15.03 -7.92
N THR A 175 -5.81 -15.92 -7.31
CA THR A 175 -4.56 -15.55 -6.63
C THR A 175 -3.37 -15.45 -7.59
N ARG A 176 -3.61 -15.50 -8.90
CA ARG A 176 -2.56 -15.48 -9.90
C ARG A 176 -1.93 -14.08 -9.93
N PRO A 177 -0.58 -13.95 -9.94
CA PRO A 177 0.07 -12.66 -10.09
C PRO A 177 -0.19 -12.11 -11.49
N LEU A 178 -0.54 -10.82 -11.54
CA LEU A 178 -0.71 -10.08 -12.78
C LEU A 178 0.64 -9.50 -13.25
N PRO A 179 0.90 -9.48 -14.56
CA PRO A 179 2.18 -9.02 -15.10
C PRO A 179 2.33 -7.50 -14.96
N LEU A 180 3.54 -7.04 -14.62
CA LEU A 180 3.92 -5.63 -14.68
C LEU A 180 4.77 -5.43 -15.93
N THR A 181 4.41 -4.48 -16.79
CA THR A 181 4.95 -4.40 -18.15
C THR A 181 5.60 -3.05 -18.47
N HIS A 182 5.32 -2.03 -17.67
CA HIS A 182 5.86 -0.68 -17.82
C HIS A 182 6.54 -0.21 -16.55
N LEU A 183 7.60 0.59 -16.71
CA LEU A 183 8.29 1.30 -15.65
C LEU A 183 8.19 2.80 -15.92
N GLN A 184 7.74 3.56 -14.93
CA GLN A 184 7.61 5.01 -15.01
C GLN A 184 8.29 5.67 -13.81
N PRO A 185 9.23 6.61 -14.00
CA PRO A 185 9.73 7.45 -12.93
C PRO A 185 8.62 8.37 -12.37
N LEU A 186 8.50 8.45 -11.05
CA LEU A 186 7.58 9.35 -10.35
C LEU A 186 8.36 10.58 -9.90
N THR A 187 8.49 11.58 -10.77
CA THR A 187 9.33 12.77 -10.50
C THR A 187 8.53 14.01 -10.12
N GLU A 188 7.30 14.14 -10.60
CA GLU A 188 6.47 15.31 -10.35
C GLU A 188 6.03 15.33 -8.88
N ASN A 189 6.30 16.44 -8.19
CA ASN A 189 6.04 16.65 -6.76
C ASN A 189 6.54 15.54 -5.83
N ALA A 190 7.46 14.68 -6.29
CA ALA A 190 7.96 13.59 -5.48
C ALA A 190 8.84 14.12 -4.35
N PRO A 191 8.78 13.51 -3.15
CA PRO A 191 9.70 13.83 -2.06
C PRO A 191 11.16 13.66 -2.50
N ALA A 192 12.00 14.64 -2.15
CA ALA A 192 13.42 14.67 -2.57
C ALA A 192 14.30 13.59 -1.91
N ASP A 193 13.77 12.85 -0.92
CA ASP A 193 14.50 11.87 -0.13
C ASP A 193 14.68 10.52 -0.86
N GLY A 194 15.09 10.55 -2.13
CA GLY A 194 15.38 9.39 -2.97
C GLY A 194 14.69 9.43 -4.32
N LEU A 195 14.66 8.30 -5.02
CA LEU A 195 14.03 8.16 -6.33
C LEU A 195 12.82 7.24 -6.24
N TRP A 196 11.75 7.61 -6.95
CA TRP A 196 10.49 6.89 -6.94
C TRP A 196 10.17 6.35 -8.32
N PHE A 197 9.70 5.11 -8.36
CA PHE A 197 9.40 4.40 -9.59
C PHE A 197 8.06 3.70 -9.47
N ASN A 198 7.31 3.68 -10.55
CA ASN A 198 6.06 2.96 -10.67
C ASN A 198 6.22 1.83 -11.68
N LEU A 199 5.96 0.60 -11.27
CA LEU A 199 5.76 -0.52 -12.17
C LEU A 199 4.28 -0.69 -12.43
N ILE A 200 3.88 -0.69 -13.69
CA ILE A 200 2.48 -0.63 -14.12
C ILE A 200 2.15 -1.86 -14.95
N GLY A 201 0.99 -2.44 -14.69
CA GLY A 201 0.30 -3.37 -15.55
C GLY A 201 -1.11 -2.86 -15.82
N GLU A 202 -1.67 -3.26 -16.96
CA GLU A 202 -3.00 -2.87 -17.40
C GLU A 202 -3.79 -4.13 -17.78
N GLN A 203 -5.10 -4.08 -17.54
CA GLN A 203 -6.04 -5.10 -17.95
C GLN A 203 -7.27 -4.45 -18.56
N GLU A 204 -7.71 -4.93 -19.72
CA GLU A 204 -8.98 -4.48 -20.30
C GLU A 204 -10.14 -5.09 -19.49
N THR A 205 -10.93 -4.24 -18.82
CA THR A 205 -12.11 -4.64 -18.04
C THR A 205 -13.30 -3.72 -18.35
N GLY A 206 -14.10 -4.05 -19.38
CA GLY A 206 -15.25 -3.22 -19.77
C GLY A 206 -14.86 -2.01 -20.63
N GLU A 207 -15.46 -0.84 -20.38
CA GLU A 207 -15.20 0.41 -21.13
C GLU A 207 -13.98 1.19 -20.62
N THR A 208 -13.59 1.00 -19.35
CA THR A 208 -12.39 1.58 -18.75
C THR A 208 -11.35 0.49 -18.48
N GLY A 209 -10.08 0.74 -18.81
CA GLY A 209 -9.00 -0.17 -18.45
C GLY A 209 -8.75 -0.16 -16.94
N LEU A 210 -8.53 -1.33 -16.34
CA LEU A 210 -8.02 -1.47 -14.98
C LEU A 210 -6.50 -1.33 -15.00
N SER A 211 -5.99 -0.31 -14.33
CA SER A 211 -4.56 -0.16 -14.08
C SER A 211 -4.21 -0.70 -12.70
N TYR A 212 -3.05 -1.32 -12.58
CA TYR A 212 -2.52 -1.80 -11.29
C TYR A 212 -1.01 -1.72 -11.31
N GLY A 213 -0.40 -1.80 -10.13
CA GLY A 213 1.03 -1.67 -10.08
C GLY A 213 1.66 -1.72 -8.71
N GLN A 214 2.93 -1.35 -8.72
CA GLN A 214 3.81 -1.36 -7.56
C GLN A 214 4.70 -0.13 -7.56
N VAL A 215 4.79 0.54 -6.41
CA VAL A 215 5.66 1.70 -6.22
C VAL A 215 6.93 1.26 -5.54
N TYR A 216 8.07 1.62 -6.11
CA TYR A 216 9.39 1.36 -5.56
C TYR A 216 10.07 2.66 -5.16
N HIS A 217 10.84 2.60 -4.07
CA HIS A 217 11.70 3.68 -3.62
C HIS A 217 13.15 3.22 -3.62
N TYR A 218 14.03 4.03 -4.21
CA TYR A 218 15.47 3.85 -4.20
C TYR A 218 16.13 4.94 -3.36
N ASN A 219 16.88 4.53 -2.35
CA ASN A 219 17.74 5.41 -1.57
C ASN A 219 19.18 5.38 -2.14
N PRO A 220 19.63 6.44 -2.83
CA PRO A 220 20.96 6.47 -3.45
C PRO A 220 22.10 6.50 -2.42
N SER A 221 21.87 7.03 -1.21
CA SER A 221 22.91 7.07 -0.15
C SER A 221 23.18 5.70 0.49
N ARG A 222 22.26 4.75 0.32
CA ARG A 222 22.32 3.40 0.91
C ARG A 222 22.30 2.29 -0.14
N TYR A 223 22.23 2.64 -1.43
CA TYR A 223 22.04 1.71 -2.54
C TYR A 223 20.92 0.70 -2.26
N SER A 224 19.80 1.19 -1.73
CA SER A 224 18.70 0.32 -1.29
C SER A 224 17.44 0.60 -2.12
N LEU A 225 17.03 -0.40 -2.89
CA LEU A 225 15.76 -0.43 -3.60
C LEU A 225 14.74 -1.21 -2.76
N SER A 226 13.51 -0.72 -2.65
CA SER A 226 12.46 -1.40 -1.89
C SER A 226 11.08 -1.15 -2.47
N LEU A 227 10.24 -2.18 -2.46
CA LEU A 227 8.80 -2.06 -2.72
C LEU A 227 8.14 -1.30 -1.57
N MET A 228 7.38 -0.24 -1.91
CA MET A 228 6.70 0.63 -0.95
C MET A 228 5.21 0.34 -0.85
N LEU A 229 4.55 0.09 -1.99
CA LEU A 229 3.09 -0.06 -2.05
C LEU A 229 2.69 -0.83 -3.31
N GLU A 230 1.69 -1.69 -3.19
CA GLU A 230 0.92 -2.20 -4.33
C GLU A 230 -0.35 -1.36 -4.50
N TRP A 231 -0.78 -1.09 -5.73
CA TRP A 231 -1.94 -0.24 -5.98
C TRP A 231 -2.78 -0.77 -7.16
N THR A 232 -4.02 -0.28 -7.22
CA THR A 232 -4.97 -0.53 -8.30
C THR A 232 -5.80 0.72 -8.54
N SER A 233 -6.15 0.98 -9.80
CA SER A 233 -7.00 2.08 -10.24
C SER A 233 -7.99 1.57 -11.30
N PRO A 234 -9.25 1.29 -10.91
CA PRO A 234 -10.33 0.98 -11.83
C PRO A 234 -10.57 1.99 -12.96
N PRO A 235 -10.41 3.32 -12.77
CA PRO A 235 -10.55 4.27 -13.88
C PRO A 235 -9.31 4.31 -14.79
N GLY A 236 -8.29 3.50 -14.52
CA GLY A 236 -7.06 3.42 -15.31
C GLY A 236 -6.05 4.53 -15.02
N GLN A 237 -6.31 5.37 -14.02
CA GLN A 237 -5.45 6.51 -13.69
C GLN A 237 -4.18 6.06 -12.97
N LEU A 238 -3.06 6.70 -13.29
CA LEU A 238 -1.80 6.42 -12.63
C LEU A 238 -1.72 7.19 -11.31
N PRO A 239 -1.16 6.59 -10.26
CA PRO A 239 -1.03 7.27 -8.98
C PRO A 239 0.05 8.35 -9.05
N GLN A 240 -0.11 9.37 -8.21
CA GLN A 240 0.72 10.58 -8.28
C GLN A 240 1.03 11.15 -6.89
N TRP A 241 2.09 11.94 -6.82
CA TRP A 241 2.39 12.76 -5.66
C TRP A 241 1.63 14.09 -5.75
N GLN A 242 0.84 14.39 -4.73
CA GLN A 242 0.03 15.60 -4.68
C GLN A 242 -0.06 16.10 -3.24
N GLU A 243 0.09 17.41 -3.05
CA GLU A 243 -0.25 18.01 -1.76
C GLU A 243 -1.76 18.02 -1.61
N PHE A 244 -2.24 17.15 -0.74
CA PHE A 244 -3.65 16.82 -0.57
C PHE A 244 -4.17 17.33 0.78
N THR A 245 -3.38 17.24 1.85
CA THR A 245 -3.82 17.68 3.20
C THR A 245 -3.30 19.05 3.63
N GLY A 246 -2.77 19.86 2.70
CA GLY A 246 -2.28 21.22 2.98
C GLY A 246 -1.16 21.33 4.02
N GLY A 247 -0.46 20.21 4.29
CA GLY A 247 0.61 20.12 5.28
C GLY A 247 1.99 20.54 4.76
N GLY A 248 2.07 21.06 3.53
CA GLY A 248 3.32 21.42 2.87
C GLY A 248 4.16 20.22 2.40
N ARG A 249 3.64 19.00 2.51
CA ARG A 249 4.29 17.77 2.04
C ARG A 249 3.33 17.05 1.09
N PRO A 250 3.82 16.55 -0.06
CA PRO A 250 3.00 15.81 -0.98
C PRO A 250 2.69 14.41 -0.42
N GLU A 251 1.44 14.01 -0.55
CA GLU A 251 0.95 12.65 -0.31
C GLU A 251 0.96 11.85 -1.62
N PHE A 252 1.07 10.53 -1.50
CA PHE A 252 0.89 9.62 -2.63
C PHE A 252 -0.58 9.24 -2.75
N VAL A 253 -1.21 9.56 -3.87
CA VAL A 253 -2.66 9.42 -4.08
C VAL A 253 -2.94 8.40 -5.17
N VAL A 254 -3.84 7.47 -4.88
CA VAL A 254 -4.34 6.45 -5.82
C VAL A 254 -5.85 6.62 -5.98
N ASP A 255 -6.32 6.87 -7.19
CA ASP A 255 -7.74 6.89 -7.51
C ASP A 255 -8.27 5.45 -7.69
N ARG A 256 -9.15 5.04 -6.78
CA ARG A 256 -9.81 3.73 -6.74
C ARG A 256 -11.32 3.82 -7.04
N THR A 257 -11.79 4.97 -7.52
CA THR A 257 -13.19 5.27 -7.81
C THR A 257 -13.82 4.23 -8.74
N VAL A 258 -15.04 3.80 -8.42
CA VAL A 258 -15.84 2.95 -9.30
C VAL A 258 -17.20 3.60 -9.55
N GLY A 259 -17.46 3.96 -10.80
CA GLY A 259 -18.69 4.66 -11.17
C GLY A 259 -18.80 6.03 -10.49
N LEU A 260 -19.88 6.25 -9.74
CA LEU A 260 -20.19 7.51 -9.06
C LEU A 260 -19.70 7.53 -7.59
N GLU A 261 -19.04 6.49 -7.10
CA GLU A 261 -18.54 6.47 -5.72
C GLU A 261 -17.04 6.79 -5.68
N PRO A 262 -16.65 7.99 -5.20
CA PRO A 262 -15.24 8.34 -5.08
C PRO A 262 -14.58 7.49 -3.99
N ASP A 263 -13.41 6.93 -4.31
CA ASP A 263 -12.53 6.22 -3.38
C ASP A 263 -11.08 6.61 -3.70
N PHE A 264 -10.50 7.51 -2.90
CA PHE A 264 -9.11 7.94 -3.06
C PHE A 264 -8.29 7.41 -1.89
N ALA A 265 -7.34 6.52 -2.19
CA ALA A 265 -6.40 6.04 -1.20
C ALA A 265 -5.22 7.01 -1.11
N VAL A 266 -5.07 7.66 0.05
CA VAL A 266 -4.05 8.67 0.32
C VAL A 266 -3.00 8.08 1.27
N TYR A 267 -1.73 8.21 0.92
CA TYR A 267 -0.61 7.70 1.69
C TYR A 267 0.37 8.81 2.06
N GLN A 268 0.70 8.90 3.34
CA GLN A 268 1.68 9.85 3.86
C GLN A 268 3.07 9.23 3.89
N LEU A 269 4.08 10.00 3.48
CA LEU A 269 5.47 9.60 3.66
C LEU A 269 5.88 9.79 5.13
N ARG A 270 6.21 8.69 5.80
CA ARG A 270 6.70 8.70 7.19
C ARG A 270 8.12 8.14 7.27
N SER A 271 8.90 8.71 8.18
CA SER A 271 10.19 8.15 8.54
C SER A 271 9.99 6.87 9.36
N ARG A 272 10.86 5.89 9.15
CA ARG A 272 10.92 4.67 9.96
C ARG A 272 12.31 4.49 10.54
N ASN A 273 12.38 4.06 11.80
CA ASN A 273 13.64 3.80 12.46
C ASN A 273 14.23 2.46 11.98
N PHE A 274 15.54 2.40 11.75
CA PHE A 274 16.35 1.18 11.60
C PHE A 274 16.10 0.26 10.38
N LEU A 275 16.07 0.79 9.16
CA LEU A 275 16.09 -0.03 7.92
C LEU A 275 16.94 0.64 6.82
N PRO A 276 17.45 -0.10 5.82
CA PRO A 276 18.30 0.45 4.75
C PRO A 276 17.58 1.50 3.89
N ASN A 277 16.24 1.43 3.82
CA ASN A 277 15.39 2.50 3.31
C ASN A 277 14.69 3.17 4.52
N PRO A 278 14.92 4.46 4.82
CA PRO A 278 14.44 5.12 6.04
C PRO A 278 13.01 5.68 5.93
N VAL A 279 12.31 5.44 4.82
CA VAL A 279 10.95 5.93 4.60
C VAL A 279 9.96 4.80 4.35
N GLN A 280 8.68 5.10 4.57
CA GLN A 280 7.55 4.24 4.24
C GLN A 280 6.32 5.07 3.87
N LEU A 281 5.48 4.50 3.02
CA LEU A 281 4.14 5.01 2.74
C LEU A 281 3.18 4.43 3.77
N VAL A 282 2.51 5.30 4.53
CA VAL A 282 1.50 4.91 5.54
C VAL A 282 0.14 5.41 5.08
N PRO A 283 -0.88 4.54 4.99
CA PRO A 283 -2.22 4.98 4.60
C PRO A 283 -2.77 5.99 5.60
N LEU A 284 -3.41 7.02 5.10
CA LEU A 284 -4.23 7.92 5.90
C LEU A 284 -5.51 7.17 6.26
N SER A 285 -5.48 6.52 7.42
CA SER A 285 -6.56 5.66 7.90
C SER A 285 -7.69 6.48 8.52
N LEU A 286 -8.94 6.19 8.16
CA LEU A 286 -10.13 6.68 8.87
C LEU A 286 -10.60 5.68 9.95
N SER A 287 -9.90 4.57 10.13
CA SER A 287 -10.22 3.56 11.16
C SER A 287 -9.58 3.88 12.51
N GLU A 288 -8.49 4.64 12.50
CA GLU A 288 -7.77 5.05 13.70
C GLU A 288 -8.07 6.54 13.98
N PRO A 289 -8.88 6.87 15.00
CA PRO A 289 -9.26 8.26 15.24
C PRO A 289 -8.05 9.08 15.73
N ALA A 290 -7.81 10.23 15.10
CA ALA A 290 -6.80 11.18 15.58
C ALA A 290 -7.17 11.84 16.92
N LEU A 291 -8.47 11.89 17.26
CA LEU A 291 -8.98 12.49 18.49
C LEU A 291 -9.90 11.52 19.24
N GLU A 292 -9.65 11.39 20.54
CA GLU A 292 -10.50 10.65 21.48
C GLU A 292 -11.78 11.45 21.77
N SER A 293 -12.80 11.26 20.93
CA SER A 293 -14.11 11.90 21.05
C SER A 293 -15.18 11.08 20.35
N ARG A 294 -16.31 10.80 21.00
CA ARG A 294 -17.43 10.07 20.39
C ARG A 294 -17.93 10.77 19.13
N THR A 295 -18.04 12.10 19.14
CA THR A 295 -18.45 12.88 17.95
C THR A 295 -17.46 12.71 16.80
N TYR A 296 -16.16 12.65 17.10
CA TYR A 296 -15.12 12.45 16.09
C TYR A 296 -15.19 11.04 15.50
N GLN A 297 -15.30 10.02 16.37
CA GLN A 297 -15.47 8.62 15.97
C GLN A 297 -16.75 8.40 15.16
N ASN A 298 -17.85 9.06 15.51
CA ASN A 298 -19.09 9.03 14.74
C ASN A 298 -18.91 9.65 13.34
N ALA A 299 -18.20 10.78 13.22
CA ALA A 299 -17.91 11.37 11.92
C ALA A 299 -17.05 10.43 11.05
N LEU A 300 -16.03 9.79 11.64
CA LEU A 300 -15.25 8.78 10.92
C LEU A 300 -16.09 7.55 10.54
N LEU A 301 -17.04 7.13 11.38
CA LEU A 301 -17.97 6.05 11.05
C LEU A 301 -18.81 6.42 9.81
N LEU A 302 -19.35 7.64 9.73
CA LEU A 302 -20.09 8.13 8.57
C LEU A 302 -19.19 8.13 7.31
N ALA A 303 -18.00 8.71 7.42
CA ALA A 303 -17.04 8.80 6.32
C ALA A 303 -16.65 7.42 5.75
N ARG A 304 -16.35 6.44 6.61
CA ARG A 304 -16.03 5.06 6.17
C ARG A 304 -17.19 4.35 5.48
N ASN A 305 -18.42 4.79 5.69
CA ASN A 305 -19.59 4.31 4.98
C ASN A 305 -19.95 5.21 3.78
N GLY A 306 -19.06 6.14 3.40
CA GLY A 306 -19.19 7.00 2.24
C GLY A 306 -20.00 8.29 2.46
N LEU A 307 -20.48 8.56 3.67
CA LEU A 307 -21.25 9.77 4.01
C LEU A 307 -20.32 10.95 4.28
N TRP A 308 -19.59 11.33 3.24
CA TRP A 308 -18.50 12.30 3.30
C TRP A 308 -18.97 13.69 3.72
N SER A 309 -20.03 14.22 3.12
CA SER A 309 -20.55 15.57 3.38
C SER A 309 -21.09 15.73 4.81
N GLU A 310 -21.80 14.72 5.33
CA GLU A 310 -22.28 14.73 6.72
C GLU A 310 -21.10 14.64 7.71
N ALA A 311 -20.14 13.75 7.45
CA ALA A 311 -18.92 13.62 8.26
C ALA A 311 -18.09 14.91 8.27
N GLU A 312 -17.91 15.53 7.11
CA GLU A 312 -17.19 16.80 6.96
C GLU A 312 -17.81 17.89 7.81
N SER A 313 -19.14 18.06 7.71
CA SER A 313 -19.89 19.05 8.49
C SER A 313 -19.64 18.91 9.99
N ILE A 314 -19.76 17.68 10.51
CA ILE A 314 -19.52 17.38 11.94
C ILE A 314 -18.08 17.72 12.34
N LEU A 315 -17.09 17.33 11.53
CA LEU A 315 -15.69 17.59 11.82
C LEU A 315 -15.34 19.08 11.78
N ARG A 316 -15.91 19.85 10.83
CA ARG A 316 -15.73 21.30 10.75
C ARG A 316 -16.30 21.99 11.98
N SER A 317 -17.50 21.61 12.44
CA SER A 317 -18.07 22.14 13.69
C SER A 317 -17.21 21.79 14.91
N LEU A 318 -16.71 20.56 14.98
CA LEU A 318 -15.85 20.12 16.08
C LEU A 318 -14.50 20.87 16.09
N LYS A 319 -13.90 21.12 14.93
CA LYS A 319 -12.67 21.92 14.79
C LYS A 319 -12.83 23.32 15.35
N GLN A 320 -13.95 24.00 15.05
CA GLN A 320 -14.26 25.34 15.55
C GLN A 320 -14.30 25.39 17.09
N GLY A 321 -14.83 24.34 17.73
CA GLY A 321 -14.91 24.25 19.20
C GLY A 321 -13.60 23.84 19.89
N ARG A 322 -12.66 23.20 19.18
CA ARG A 322 -11.43 22.61 19.74
C ARG A 322 -10.22 23.56 19.73
N GLY A 323 -10.17 24.52 18.82
CA GLY A 323 -9.05 25.46 18.71
C GLY A 323 -7.68 24.76 18.66
N SER A 324 -6.83 25.00 19.66
CA SER A 324 -5.46 24.44 19.74
C SER A 324 -5.38 22.93 20.03
N GLN A 325 -6.49 22.26 20.35
CA GLN A 325 -6.52 20.80 20.53
C GLN A 325 -6.67 20.03 19.20
N TRP A 326 -6.80 20.74 18.08
CA TRP A 326 -6.88 20.14 16.76
C TRP A 326 -5.48 19.77 16.25
N THR A 327 -5.22 18.48 16.05
CA THR A 327 -3.90 17.97 15.63
C THR A 327 -3.74 17.98 14.11
N GLU A 328 -2.51 17.80 13.64
CA GLU A 328 -2.21 17.66 12.21
C GLU A 328 -2.84 16.37 11.63
N GLU A 329 -2.87 15.28 12.39
CA GLU A 329 -3.54 14.05 11.98
C GLU A 329 -5.06 14.25 11.85
N ALA A 330 -5.65 15.02 12.78
CA ALA A 330 -7.07 15.34 12.72
C ALA A 330 -7.40 16.22 11.50
N GLN A 331 -6.48 17.13 11.16
CA GLN A 331 -6.56 17.96 9.96
C GLN A 331 -6.48 17.10 8.70
N ALA A 332 -5.52 16.17 8.62
CA ALA A 332 -5.37 15.27 7.48
C ALA A 332 -6.62 14.38 7.24
N GLN A 333 -7.23 13.87 8.31
CA GLN A 333 -8.50 13.14 8.23
C GLN A 333 -9.66 14.03 7.75
N LEU A 334 -9.77 15.26 8.26
CA LEU A 334 -10.78 16.21 7.79
C LEU A 334 -10.59 16.56 6.31
N ASP A 335 -9.36 16.82 5.86
CA ASP A 335 -9.11 17.23 4.48
C ASP A 335 -9.39 16.08 3.50
N THR A 336 -9.09 14.84 3.90
CA THR A 336 -9.49 13.65 3.14
C THR A 336 -11.00 13.52 3.01
N ILE A 337 -11.72 13.70 4.12
CA ILE A 337 -13.18 13.65 4.11
C ILE A 337 -13.77 14.79 3.27
N ALA A 338 -13.22 16.00 3.39
CA ALA A 338 -13.65 17.17 2.64
C ALA A 338 -13.45 17.00 1.13
N PHE A 339 -12.34 16.41 0.70
CA PHE A 339 -12.09 16.15 -0.72
C PHE A 339 -13.13 15.20 -1.32
N HIS A 340 -13.44 14.11 -0.63
CA HIS A 340 -14.48 13.18 -1.09
C HIS A 340 -15.88 13.82 -1.07
N ALA A 341 -16.16 14.66 -0.06
CA ALA A 341 -17.40 15.42 0.05
C ALA A 341 -17.55 16.41 -1.11
N GLU A 342 -16.49 17.11 -1.49
CA GLU A 342 -16.51 18.05 -2.63
C GLU A 342 -16.88 17.34 -3.93
N ILE A 343 -16.29 16.17 -4.19
CA ILE A 343 -16.60 15.38 -5.39
C ILE A 343 -18.06 14.89 -5.36
N LEU A 344 -18.51 14.29 -4.25
CA LEU A 344 -19.90 13.79 -4.17
C LEU A 344 -20.93 14.91 -4.21
N SER A 345 -20.70 16.02 -3.52
CA SER A 345 -21.59 17.18 -3.57
C SER A 345 -21.66 17.74 -4.99
N ALA A 346 -20.52 17.87 -5.69
CA ALA A 346 -20.51 18.31 -7.08
C ALA A 346 -21.26 17.35 -8.01
N GLN A 347 -21.17 16.03 -7.76
CA GLN A 347 -21.97 15.05 -8.49
C GLN A 347 -23.47 15.13 -8.16
N ALA A 348 -23.84 15.37 -6.90
CA ALA A 348 -25.24 15.56 -6.50
C ALA A 348 -25.84 16.84 -7.09
N ASP A 349 -25.03 17.91 -7.22
CA ASP A 349 -25.45 19.19 -7.80
C ASP A 349 -25.43 19.19 -9.35
N ALA A 350 -24.89 18.15 -9.97
CA ALA A 350 -24.79 18.06 -11.42
C ALA A 350 -26.16 17.82 -12.09
N ALA A 351 -26.34 18.38 -13.28
CA ALA A 351 -27.53 18.15 -14.08
C ALA A 351 -27.45 16.79 -14.82
N TRP A 352 -27.95 15.74 -14.17
CA TRP A 352 -28.02 14.41 -14.77
C TRP A 352 -29.16 14.27 -15.77
N ALA A 353 -28.97 13.40 -16.76
CA ALA A 353 -29.95 13.16 -17.82
C ALA A 353 -31.08 12.20 -17.40
N SER A 354 -30.85 11.36 -16.38
CA SER A 354 -31.83 10.38 -15.90
C SER A 354 -32.23 10.64 -14.44
N PRO A 355 -33.51 10.49 -14.08
CA PRO A 355 -33.98 10.58 -12.69
C PRO A 355 -33.25 9.61 -11.75
N SER A 356 -32.94 8.40 -12.24
CA SER A 356 -32.18 7.40 -11.49
C SER A 356 -30.79 7.88 -11.09
N GLN A 357 -30.07 8.57 -11.99
CA GLN A 357 -28.77 9.14 -11.66
C GLN A 357 -28.88 10.30 -10.67
N THR A 358 -29.83 11.21 -10.88
CA THR A 358 -30.09 12.33 -9.95
C THR A 358 -30.39 11.83 -8.54
N LEU A 359 -31.26 10.82 -8.42
CA LEU A 359 -31.59 10.24 -7.13
C LEU A 359 -30.39 9.52 -6.52
N LEU A 360 -29.67 8.71 -7.31
CA LEU A 360 -28.52 7.96 -6.82
C LEU A 360 -27.44 8.89 -6.29
N THR A 361 -27.05 9.95 -7.01
CA THR A 361 -26.01 10.88 -6.53
C THR A 361 -26.44 11.62 -5.27
N ALA A 362 -27.72 12.02 -5.16
CA ALA A 362 -28.25 12.62 -3.94
C ALA A 362 -28.21 11.65 -2.74
N LEU A 363 -28.52 10.36 -2.95
CA LEU A 363 -28.43 9.32 -1.93
C LEU A 363 -26.97 9.02 -1.53
N LEU A 364 -26.05 9.00 -2.51
CA LEU A 364 -24.63 8.81 -2.25
C LEU A 364 -24.06 9.94 -1.37
N ASP A 365 -24.47 11.18 -1.64
CA ASP A 365 -24.08 12.36 -0.85
C ASP A 365 -24.79 12.46 0.52
N GLY A 366 -25.78 11.60 0.80
CA GLY A 366 -26.54 11.61 2.05
C GLY A 366 -27.63 12.68 2.12
N ARG A 367 -28.11 13.19 0.98
CA ARG A 367 -29.19 14.18 0.89
C ARG A 367 -30.55 13.49 1.00
N TRP A 368 -30.81 12.87 2.16
CA TRP A 368 -31.95 11.98 2.37
C TRP A 368 -33.30 12.63 2.12
N ALA A 369 -33.52 13.83 2.66
CA ALA A 369 -34.79 14.55 2.54
C ALA A 369 -35.05 15.06 1.11
N GLU A 370 -34.00 15.55 0.44
CA GLU A 370 -34.06 15.95 -0.97
C GLU A 370 -34.40 14.74 -1.85
N SER A 371 -33.70 13.63 -1.65
CA SER A 371 -33.94 12.38 -2.38
C SER A 371 -35.36 11.87 -2.18
N LYS A 372 -35.90 11.92 -0.94
CA LYS A 372 -37.29 11.54 -0.64
C LYS A 372 -38.28 12.42 -1.41
N THR A 373 -38.02 13.73 -1.46
CA THR A 373 -38.85 14.67 -2.22
C THR A 373 -38.78 14.40 -3.72
N LEU A 374 -37.59 14.07 -4.24
CA LEU A 374 -37.43 13.71 -5.65
C LEU A 374 -38.29 12.48 -5.99
N LEU A 375 -38.15 11.39 -5.22
CA LEU A 375 -38.90 10.14 -5.43
C LEU A 375 -40.41 10.36 -5.53
N THR A 376 -40.99 11.19 -4.65
CA THR A 376 -42.45 11.43 -4.61
C THR A 376 -42.96 12.33 -5.74
N THR A 377 -42.07 12.93 -6.54
CA THR A 377 -42.43 13.80 -7.68
C THR A 377 -42.29 13.13 -9.03
N LEU A 378 -41.72 11.92 -9.07
CA LEU A 378 -41.52 11.15 -10.29
C LEU A 378 -42.84 10.60 -10.83
N SER A 379 -42.94 10.47 -12.16
CA SER A 379 -44.00 9.71 -12.82
C SER A 379 -43.85 8.20 -12.60
N GLU A 380 -44.92 7.42 -12.84
CA GLU A 380 -44.91 5.95 -12.65
C GLU A 380 -43.76 5.26 -13.41
N ASP A 381 -43.52 5.65 -14.67
CA ASP A 381 -42.44 5.07 -15.49
C ASP A 381 -41.05 5.38 -14.91
N GLU A 382 -40.83 6.62 -14.45
CA GLU A 382 -39.57 7.05 -13.81
C GLU A 382 -39.36 6.38 -12.45
N GLN A 383 -40.44 6.17 -11.69
CA GLN A 383 -40.39 5.44 -10.42
C GLN A 383 -39.96 3.99 -10.65
N SER A 384 -40.49 3.31 -11.68
CA SER A 384 -40.09 1.94 -12.00
C SER A 384 -38.60 1.85 -12.35
N GLU A 385 -38.07 2.82 -13.11
CA GLU A 385 -36.63 2.90 -13.44
C GLU A 385 -35.79 3.07 -12.17
N VAL A 386 -36.19 4.01 -11.31
CA VAL A 386 -35.54 4.28 -10.03
C VAL A 386 -35.55 3.06 -9.13
N MET A 387 -36.68 2.36 -8.98
CA MET A 387 -36.78 1.18 -8.12
C MET A 387 -35.87 0.05 -8.61
N SER A 388 -35.72 -0.13 -9.93
CA SER A 388 -34.74 -1.07 -10.48
C SER A 388 -33.30 -0.69 -10.15
N MET A 389 -32.96 0.61 -10.20
CA MET A 389 -31.65 1.12 -9.79
C MET A 389 -31.41 0.89 -8.30
N LEU A 390 -32.40 1.20 -7.44
CA LEU A 390 -32.30 1.02 -6.00
C LEU A 390 -32.11 -0.44 -5.62
N SER A 391 -32.85 -1.36 -6.24
CA SER A 391 -32.70 -2.81 -6.01
C SER A 391 -31.29 -3.30 -6.37
N SER A 392 -30.69 -2.76 -7.43
CA SER A 392 -29.33 -3.12 -7.83
C SER A 392 -28.24 -2.55 -6.90
N ASN A 393 -28.58 -1.58 -6.04
CA ASN A 393 -27.63 -0.88 -5.16
C ASN A 393 -28.04 -0.94 -3.68
N SER A 394 -29.05 -1.74 -3.33
CA SER A 394 -29.72 -1.76 -2.01
C SER A 394 -28.74 -2.00 -0.87
N GLN A 395 -27.94 -3.06 -0.95
CA GLN A 395 -26.93 -3.40 0.06
C GLN A 395 -25.88 -2.31 0.23
N ARG A 396 -25.50 -1.63 -0.87
CA ARG A 396 -24.51 -0.56 -0.85
C ARG A 396 -25.06 0.68 -0.15
N LEU A 397 -26.28 1.08 -0.50
CA LEU A 397 -26.98 2.23 0.08
C LEU A 397 -27.42 1.97 1.52
N TRP A 398 -27.79 0.73 1.86
CA TRP A 398 -28.15 0.30 3.21
C TRP A 398 -27.06 0.63 4.24
N ARG A 399 -25.77 0.39 3.91
CA ARG A 399 -24.66 0.69 4.82
C ARG A 399 -24.57 2.18 5.18
N ARG A 400 -24.92 3.07 4.25
CA ARG A 400 -25.00 4.51 4.48
C ARG A 400 -26.15 4.82 5.42
N VAL A 401 -27.34 4.32 5.12
CA VAL A 401 -28.53 4.54 5.94
C VAL A 401 -28.32 4.06 7.38
N ASP A 402 -27.84 2.82 7.56
CA ASP A 402 -27.54 2.25 8.88
C ASP A 402 -26.53 3.11 9.66
N ALA A 403 -25.50 3.62 8.99
CA ALA A 403 -24.54 4.53 9.62
C ALA A 403 -25.18 5.86 10.04
N THR A 404 -25.99 6.50 9.17
CA THR A 404 -26.70 7.74 9.51
C THR A 404 -27.65 7.52 10.68
N VAL A 405 -28.49 6.48 10.67
CA VAL A 405 -29.47 6.23 11.74
C VAL A 405 -28.78 5.94 13.08
N ARG A 406 -27.65 5.21 13.07
CA ARG A 406 -26.86 4.98 14.30
C ARG A 406 -26.24 6.25 14.88
N VAL A 407 -25.82 7.18 14.03
CA VAL A 407 -25.19 8.44 14.48
C VAL A 407 -26.22 9.51 14.82
N ASN A 408 -27.33 9.53 14.07
CA ASN A 408 -28.43 10.47 14.18
C ASN A 408 -29.78 9.73 14.11
N PRO A 409 -30.24 9.14 15.24
CA PRO A 409 -31.45 8.32 15.28
C PRO A 409 -32.74 9.13 15.18
N THR A 410 -32.66 10.45 15.01
CA THR A 410 -33.83 11.33 14.77
C THR A 410 -33.96 11.72 13.29
N ASN A 411 -33.12 11.18 12.41
CA ASN A 411 -33.18 11.46 10.98
C ASN A 411 -34.27 10.60 10.31
N GLU A 412 -35.51 11.09 10.33
CA GLU A 412 -36.66 10.41 9.73
C GLU A 412 -36.50 10.18 8.23
N ALA A 413 -35.84 11.08 7.49
CA ALA A 413 -35.60 10.88 6.07
C ALA A 413 -34.65 9.70 5.81
N ALA A 414 -33.60 9.55 6.61
CA ALA A 414 -32.72 8.38 6.52
C ALA A 414 -33.46 7.10 6.92
N MET A 415 -34.29 7.15 7.98
CA MET A 415 -35.12 6.01 8.38
C MET A 415 -36.10 5.61 7.27
N PHE A 416 -36.72 6.55 6.55
CA PHE A 416 -37.59 6.26 5.40
C PHE A 416 -36.83 5.49 4.32
N TRP A 417 -35.64 5.97 3.95
CA TRP A 417 -34.78 5.26 3.00
C TRP A 417 -34.35 3.88 3.50
N GLY A 418 -34.20 3.69 4.81
CA GLY A 418 -33.93 2.38 5.39
C GLY A 418 -35.05 1.39 5.12
N VAL A 419 -36.30 1.83 5.24
CA VAL A 419 -37.46 1.01 4.89
C VAL A 419 -37.50 0.72 3.39
N VAL A 420 -37.25 1.71 2.54
CA VAL A 420 -37.18 1.49 1.08
C VAL A 420 -36.14 0.41 0.75
N MET A 421 -34.90 0.53 1.23
CA MET A 421 -33.84 -0.45 0.92
C MET A 421 -34.15 -1.84 1.48
N ARG A 422 -34.68 -1.92 2.72
CA ARG A 422 -35.06 -3.18 3.33
C ARG A 422 -36.23 -3.84 2.63
N SER A 423 -37.21 -3.06 2.16
CA SER A 423 -38.35 -3.60 1.43
C SER A 423 -37.94 -4.26 0.11
N LEU A 424 -36.91 -3.71 -0.54
CA LEU A 424 -36.34 -4.24 -1.78
C LEU A 424 -35.54 -5.53 -1.58
N ASP A 425 -34.86 -5.69 -0.44
CA ASP A 425 -34.00 -6.85 -0.14
C ASP A 425 -34.74 -7.97 0.60
N ASP A 426 -35.45 -7.61 1.69
CA ASP A 426 -36.01 -8.53 2.67
C ASP A 426 -37.55 -8.63 2.57
N GLY A 427 -38.22 -7.63 1.98
CA GLY A 427 -39.68 -7.53 1.90
C GLY A 427 -40.28 -6.46 2.82
N PRO A 428 -41.54 -6.05 2.59
CA PRO A 428 -42.17 -4.93 3.30
C PRO A 428 -42.38 -5.20 4.80
N VAL A 429 -42.63 -6.45 5.19
CA VAL A 429 -42.86 -6.83 6.59
C VAL A 429 -41.60 -6.66 7.42
N GLU A 430 -40.48 -7.19 6.95
CA GLU A 430 -39.17 -7.11 7.57
C GLU A 430 -38.68 -5.65 7.64
N ALA A 431 -39.00 -4.85 6.63
CA ALA A 431 -38.67 -3.43 6.61
C ALA A 431 -39.43 -2.62 7.67
N LEU A 432 -40.72 -2.91 7.88
CA LEU A 432 -41.52 -2.31 8.95
C LEU A 432 -41.08 -2.78 10.33
N GLU A 433 -40.75 -4.06 10.49
CA GLU A 433 -40.19 -4.58 11.75
C GLU A 433 -38.94 -3.78 12.13
N TRP A 434 -37.99 -3.61 11.21
CA TRP A 434 -36.81 -2.79 11.42
C TRP A 434 -37.14 -1.33 11.79
N LEU A 435 -38.13 -0.70 11.16
CA LEU A 435 -38.53 0.67 11.48
C LEU A 435 -39.05 0.77 12.93
N THR A 436 -39.85 -0.20 13.37
CA THR A 436 -40.42 -0.21 14.73
C THR A 436 -39.39 -0.44 15.83
N GLU A 437 -38.21 -0.96 15.49
CA GLU A 437 -37.07 -1.10 16.42
C GLU A 437 -36.33 0.22 16.70
N GLN A 438 -36.59 1.29 15.93
CA GLN A 438 -35.88 2.56 16.08
C GLN A 438 -36.37 3.36 17.31
N GLU A 439 -35.45 3.82 18.15
CA GLU A 439 -35.77 4.44 19.45
C GLU A 439 -36.57 5.75 19.36
N ASN A 440 -36.50 6.48 18.24
CA ASN A 440 -37.14 7.80 18.07
C ASN A 440 -38.13 7.85 16.91
N LEU A 441 -38.81 6.73 16.62
CA LEU A 441 -39.84 6.68 15.58
C LEU A 441 -41.06 7.53 15.97
N SER A 442 -41.46 8.46 15.09
CA SER A 442 -42.72 9.19 15.23
C SER A 442 -43.91 8.40 14.63
N PRO A 443 -45.12 8.53 15.18
CA PRO A 443 -46.31 7.88 14.61
C PRO A 443 -46.62 8.34 13.19
N GLU A 444 -46.38 9.62 12.89
CA GLU A 444 -46.57 10.20 11.56
C GLU A 444 -45.64 9.54 10.54
N MET A 445 -44.38 9.33 10.91
CA MET A 445 -43.43 8.63 10.05
C MET A 445 -43.84 7.17 9.77
N LEU A 446 -44.32 6.46 10.79
CA LEU A 446 -44.79 5.08 10.62
C LEU A 446 -45.96 5.03 9.63
N GLU A 447 -46.97 5.88 9.83
CA GLU A 447 -48.14 5.96 8.95
C GLU A 447 -47.77 6.34 7.51
N GLU A 448 -46.88 7.34 7.34
CA GLU A 448 -46.41 7.75 6.01
C GLU A 448 -45.69 6.62 5.28
N THR A 449 -44.87 5.85 6.01
CA THR A 449 -44.08 4.76 5.43
C THR A 449 -44.97 3.56 5.07
N GLU A 450 -45.95 3.22 5.91
CA GLU A 450 -46.95 2.18 5.60
C GLU A 450 -47.73 2.53 4.33
N GLN A 451 -48.23 3.76 4.22
CA GLN A 451 -48.94 4.24 3.03
C GLN A 451 -48.08 4.22 1.76
N TRP A 452 -46.77 4.46 1.91
CA TRP A 452 -45.84 4.38 0.78
C TRP A 452 -45.68 2.93 0.32
N LEU A 453 -45.45 1.98 1.24
CA LEU A 453 -45.28 0.56 0.90
C LEU A 453 -46.51 -0.02 0.20
N GLU A 454 -47.72 0.33 0.63
CA GLU A 454 -48.99 -0.11 0.01
C GLU A 454 -49.13 0.33 -1.46
N GLN A 455 -48.41 1.36 -1.91
CA GLN A 455 -48.46 1.83 -3.29
C GLN A 455 -47.58 1.00 -4.24
N PHE A 456 -46.67 0.19 -3.70
CA PHE A 456 -45.69 -0.59 -4.47
C PHE A 456 -45.87 -2.12 -4.33
N GLU A 457 -46.89 -2.57 -3.59
CA GLU A 457 -47.45 -3.94 -3.67
C GLU A 457 -48.43 -4.09 -4.85
#